data_AF-A0A7X9I6G4-F1
#
_entry.id   AF-A0A7X9I6G4-F1
#
_cell.length_a   1.000
_cell.length_b   1.000
_cell.length_c   1.000
_cell.angle_alpha   90.00
_cell.angle_beta   90.00
_cell.angle_gamma   90.00
#
_symmetry.space_group_name_H-M   'P 1'
#
loop_
_entity.id
_entity.type
_entity.pdbx_description
1 polymer ?
#
loop_
_entity_poly.entity_id
_entity_poly.type
_entity_poly.pdbx_seq_one_letter_code
_entity_poly.pdbx_strand_id
1 'polypeptide(L)'
;MQTKKSVCISNGQENMSCPHCGKVMQTVEYYTARPINQEVRQQNYNTQQIITTYTDVNHHWGNLCLSCAYENEKKKRTFGLILLMGGGVLSFGSMMIGLILSSIAQSKGGNVGASLMLPMALMCIFLILAVFGIAIFSEMNALQPKRVRSKEQLYALFEKCIKKEVPQSGIVYLSPWLAAQLKKK
;
A
#
# COMPACT_ATOMS: atom_id res chain seq x y z
N MET A 1 -17.56 2.58 16.56
CA MET A 1 -17.36 2.26 15.13
C MET A 1 -16.93 3.52 14.40
N GLN A 2 -15.67 3.65 13.99
CA GLN A 2 -15.24 4.80 13.17
C GLN A 2 -15.73 4.58 11.74
N THR A 3 -16.67 5.42 11.30
CA THR A 3 -17.10 5.52 9.91
C THR A 3 -15.85 5.70 9.04
N LYS A 4 -15.61 4.73 8.15
CA LYS A 4 -14.49 4.73 7.22
C LYS A 4 -14.61 5.99 6.36
N LYS A 5 -13.72 6.97 6.56
CA LYS A 5 -13.74 8.22 5.80
C LYS A 5 -13.62 7.86 4.32
N SER A 6 -14.65 8.12 3.51
CA SER A 6 -14.56 7.91 2.05
C SER A 6 -13.49 8.85 1.51
N VAL A 7 -12.39 8.26 1.05
CA VAL A 7 -11.24 8.98 0.51
C VAL A 7 -11.44 9.23 -0.99
N CYS A 8 -12.29 8.43 -1.64
CA CYS A 8 -12.54 8.44 -3.06
C CYS A 8 -14.02 8.46 -3.42
N ILE A 9 -14.35 9.11 -4.54
CA ILE A 9 -15.70 9.19 -5.08
C ILE A 9 -15.63 8.84 -6.56
N SER A 10 -16.49 7.94 -7.02
CA SER A 10 -16.52 7.47 -8.42
C SER A 10 -17.13 8.50 -9.38
N ASN A 11 -18.06 9.33 -8.91
CA ASN A 11 -18.71 10.38 -9.68
C ASN A 11 -18.24 11.74 -9.14
N GLY A 12 -16.96 12.02 -9.38
CA GLY A 12 -16.32 13.27 -9.00
C GLY A 12 -16.78 14.45 -9.84
N GLN A 13 -16.80 15.61 -9.21
CA GLN A 13 -16.98 16.92 -9.86
C GLN A 13 -15.78 17.82 -9.57
N GLU A 14 -15.47 18.74 -10.48
CA GLU A 14 -14.42 19.72 -10.24
C GLU A 14 -14.73 20.55 -8.98
N ASN A 15 -13.67 20.87 -8.21
CA ASN A 15 -13.74 21.68 -7.00
C ASN A 15 -14.64 21.13 -5.86
N MET A 16 -15.03 19.85 -5.92
CA MET A 16 -15.79 19.23 -4.84
C MET A 16 -14.99 19.26 -3.54
N SER A 17 -15.61 19.78 -2.48
CA SER A 17 -15.03 19.73 -1.13
C SER A 17 -15.24 18.35 -0.52
N CYS A 18 -14.21 17.81 0.11
CA CYS A 18 -14.31 16.54 0.80
C CYS A 18 -15.28 16.66 1.98
N PRO A 19 -16.31 15.80 2.08
CA PRO A 19 -17.32 15.88 3.14
C PRO A 19 -16.74 15.66 4.54
N HIS A 20 -15.55 15.05 4.63
CA HIS A 20 -14.89 14.74 5.90
C HIS A 20 -13.91 15.80 6.41
N CYS A 21 -13.29 16.57 5.52
CA CYS A 21 -12.24 17.52 5.93
C CYS A 21 -12.38 18.92 5.34
N GLY A 22 -13.41 19.16 4.51
CA GLY A 22 -13.68 20.46 3.88
C GLY A 22 -12.66 20.89 2.83
N LYS A 23 -11.58 20.12 2.60
CA LYS A 23 -10.56 20.44 1.60
C LYS A 23 -11.01 20.02 0.20
N VAL A 24 -10.59 20.82 -0.78
CA VAL A 24 -10.84 20.54 -2.20
C VAL A 24 -10.23 19.18 -2.59
N MET A 25 -11.05 18.35 -3.24
CA MET A 25 -10.64 17.06 -3.77
C MET A 25 -9.98 17.23 -5.14
N GLN A 26 -9.01 16.38 -5.44
CA GLN A 26 -8.39 16.34 -6.76
C GLN A 26 -9.24 15.49 -7.69
N THR A 27 -9.61 16.05 -8.84
CA THR A 27 -10.36 15.34 -9.87
C THR A 27 -9.41 14.50 -10.72
N VAL A 28 -9.80 13.26 -10.99
CA VAL A 28 -9.03 12.24 -11.68
C VAL A 28 -9.89 11.65 -12.79
N GLU A 29 -9.40 11.74 -14.01
CA GLU A 29 -10.00 11.07 -15.16
C GLU A 29 -9.70 9.57 -15.10
N TYR A 30 -10.72 8.74 -15.30
CA TYR A 30 -10.54 7.29 -15.40
C TYR A 30 -11.56 6.67 -16.34
N TYR A 31 -11.24 5.48 -16.83
CA TYR A 31 -12.11 4.72 -17.71
C TYR A 31 -12.48 3.40 -17.04
N THR A 32 -13.67 2.89 -17.32
CA THR A 32 -14.05 1.53 -16.95
C THR A 32 -14.25 0.72 -18.22
N ALA A 33 -13.88 -0.55 -18.17
CA ALA A 33 -14.13 -1.47 -19.27
C ALA A 33 -14.37 -2.88 -18.76
N ARG A 34 -15.03 -3.71 -19.57
CA ARG A 34 -15.25 -5.13 -19.29
C ARG A 34 -14.29 -5.97 -20.12
N PRO A 35 -13.48 -6.86 -19.53
CA PRO A 35 -12.66 -7.78 -20.29
C PRO A 35 -13.55 -8.86 -20.91
N ILE A 36 -13.47 -9.04 -22.24
CA ILE A 36 -14.23 -10.09 -22.95
C ILE A 36 -13.38 -11.34 -23.08
N ASN A 37 -12.13 -11.17 -23.49
CA ASN A 37 -11.26 -12.27 -23.86
C ASN A 37 -9.81 -11.92 -23.52
N GLN A 38 -9.05 -12.92 -23.10
CA GLN A 38 -7.61 -12.80 -22.84
C GLN A 38 -6.89 -13.80 -23.72
N GLU A 39 -6.20 -13.28 -24.75
CA GLU A 39 -5.36 -14.09 -25.61
C GLU A 39 -3.91 -13.99 -25.13
N VAL A 40 -3.31 -15.12 -24.79
CA VAL A 40 -1.87 -15.18 -24.53
C VAL A 40 -1.18 -15.45 -25.86
N ARG A 41 -0.53 -14.43 -26.43
CA ARG A 41 0.34 -14.61 -27.60
C ARG A 41 1.77 -14.82 -27.13
N GLN A 42 2.33 -15.99 -27.44
CA GLN A 42 3.77 -16.19 -27.31
C GLN A 42 4.48 -15.40 -28.41
N GLN A 43 5.31 -14.44 -27.99
CA GLN A 43 6.14 -13.67 -28.92
C GLN A 43 7.52 -14.32 -29.08
N ASN A 44 7.98 -15.07 -28.07
CA ASN A 44 9.24 -15.85 -28.09
C ASN A 44 9.26 -16.88 -26.94
N TYR A 45 10.23 -17.81 -26.91
CA TYR A 45 10.33 -18.89 -25.92
C TYR A 45 10.28 -18.43 -24.44
N ASN A 46 10.66 -17.18 -24.15
CA ASN A 46 10.65 -16.60 -22.79
C ASN A 46 9.71 -15.40 -22.60
N THR A 47 9.00 -14.95 -23.64
CA THR A 47 8.15 -13.75 -23.57
C THR A 47 6.73 -14.08 -24.01
N GLN A 48 5.83 -14.07 -23.03
CA GLN A 48 4.38 -14.18 -23.23
C GLN A 48 3.77 -12.77 -23.18
N GLN A 49 3.04 -12.41 -24.23
CA GLN A 49 2.25 -11.20 -24.27
C GLN A 49 0.79 -11.56 -24.01
N ILE A 50 0.21 -11.02 -22.94
CA ILE A 50 -1.22 -11.17 -22.64
C ILE A 50 -1.95 -10.01 -23.32
N ILE A 51 -2.71 -10.32 -24.36
CA ILE A 51 -3.59 -9.37 -25.05
C ILE A 51 -4.98 -9.52 -24.46
N THR A 52 -5.42 -8.51 -23.70
CA THR A 52 -6.80 -8.47 -23.20
C THR A 52 -7.65 -7.62 -24.15
N THR A 53 -8.74 -8.19 -24.64
CA THR A 53 -9.75 -7.47 -25.42
C THR A 53 -10.82 -6.93 -24.47
N TYR A 54 -11.12 -5.64 -24.58
CA TYR A 54 -12.06 -4.94 -23.71
C TYR A 54 -13.31 -4.51 -24.50
N THR A 55 -14.49 -4.66 -23.91
CA THR A 55 -15.74 -4.00 -24.33
C THR A 55 -16.09 -2.85 -23.40
N ASP A 56 -17.02 -2.00 -23.87
CA ASP A 56 -17.73 -1.03 -23.04
C ASP A 56 -16.79 -0.05 -22.32
N VAL A 57 -15.84 0.52 -23.07
CA VAL A 57 -14.90 1.51 -22.53
C VAL A 57 -15.64 2.82 -22.25
N ASN A 58 -16.01 3.02 -21.00
CA ASN A 58 -16.77 4.18 -20.53
C ASN A 58 -15.86 5.17 -19.80
N HIS A 59 -16.08 6.45 -20.07
CA HIS A 59 -15.32 7.54 -19.46
C HIS A 59 -15.99 8.01 -18.16
N HIS A 60 -15.18 8.28 -17.14
CA HIS A 60 -15.62 8.74 -15.84
C HIS A 60 -14.67 9.78 -15.23
N TRP A 61 -15.23 10.58 -14.34
CA TRP A 61 -14.47 11.49 -13.48
C TRP A 61 -14.62 11.04 -12.05
N GLY A 62 -13.51 10.83 -11.36
CA GLY A 62 -13.47 10.51 -9.95
C GLY A 62 -12.83 11.63 -9.14
N ASN A 63 -13.08 11.66 -7.84
CA ASN A 63 -12.44 12.60 -6.93
C ASN A 63 -11.66 11.88 -5.85
N LEU A 64 -10.45 12.36 -5.55
CA LEU A 64 -9.55 11.84 -4.53
C LEU A 64 -9.23 12.92 -3.49
N CYS A 65 -9.52 12.66 -2.21
CA CYS A 65 -9.10 13.54 -1.12
C CYS A 65 -7.70 13.16 -0.61
N LEU A 66 -6.67 13.82 -1.13
CA LEU A 66 -5.27 13.58 -0.73
C LEU A 66 -5.01 13.85 0.76
N SER A 67 -5.74 14.79 1.37
CA SER A 67 -5.57 15.10 2.79
C SER A 67 -6.13 13.99 3.69
N CYS A 68 -7.32 13.47 3.39
CA CYS A 68 -7.87 12.32 4.10
C CYS A 68 -7.04 11.05 3.85
N ALA A 69 -6.54 10.85 2.62
CA ALA A 69 -5.64 9.75 2.29
C ALA A 69 -4.36 9.80 3.16
N TYR A 70 -3.75 10.99 3.24
CA TYR A 70 -2.56 11.22 4.06
C TYR A 70 -2.82 11.00 5.55
N GLU A 71 -3.94 11.49 6.09
CA GLU A 71 -4.30 11.27 7.50
C GLU A 71 -4.50 9.80 7.84
N ASN A 72 -5.18 9.05 6.97
CA ASN A 72 -5.43 7.63 7.16
C ASN A 72 -4.12 6.83 7.16
N GLU A 73 -3.22 7.11 6.23
CA GLU A 73 -1.90 6.47 6.21
C GLU A 73 -1.01 6.92 7.37
N LYS A 74 -1.08 8.20 7.77
CA LYS A 74 -0.40 8.68 8.98
C LYS A 74 -0.83 7.89 10.22
N LYS A 75 -2.13 7.64 10.39
CA LYS A 75 -2.64 6.84 11.53
C LYS A 75 -2.14 5.39 11.50
N LYS A 76 -2.18 4.74 10.32
CA LYS A 76 -1.63 3.39 10.15
C LYS A 76 -0.14 3.34 10.48
N ARG A 77 0.63 4.34 10.06
CA ARG A 77 2.05 4.45 10.41
C ARG A 77 2.26 4.69 11.89
N THR A 78 1.49 5.54 12.57
CA THR A 78 1.64 5.71 14.01
C THR A 78 1.47 4.39 14.72
N PHE A 79 0.46 3.60 14.33
CA PHE A 79 0.25 2.26 14.88
C PHE A 79 1.39 1.29 14.52
N GLY A 80 1.85 1.29 13.27
CA GLY A 80 3.00 0.49 12.83
C GLY A 80 4.28 0.85 13.58
N LEU A 81 4.56 2.14 13.78
CA LEU A 81 5.75 2.61 14.48
C LEU A 81 5.70 2.27 15.98
N ILE A 82 4.51 2.32 16.59
CA ILE A 82 4.30 1.82 17.96
C ILE A 82 4.59 0.31 18.03
N LEU A 83 4.13 -0.48 17.05
CA LEU A 83 4.44 -1.91 16.97
C LEU A 83 5.94 -2.17 16.81
N LEU A 84 6.64 -1.39 15.97
CA LEU A 84 8.10 -1.51 15.80
C LEU A 84 8.87 -1.16 17.07
N MET A 85 8.47 -0.09 17.76
CA MET A 85 9.08 0.29 19.03
C MET A 85 8.82 -0.79 20.10
N GLY A 86 7.59 -1.31 20.18
CA GLY A 86 7.25 -2.40 21.10
C GLY A 86 8.07 -3.66 20.82
N GLY A 87 8.17 -4.08 19.55
CA GLY A 87 8.99 -5.22 19.13
C GLY A 87 10.47 -5.01 19.42
N GLY A 88 11.01 -3.81 19.18
CA GLY A 88 12.40 -3.48 19.46
C GLY A 88 12.76 -3.51 20.94
N VAL A 89 11.90 -2.96 21.80
CA VAL A 89 12.11 -2.98 23.26
C VAL A 89 12.06 -4.42 23.80
N LEU A 90 11.12 -5.25 23.33
CA LEU A 90 11.02 -6.65 23.73
C LEU A 90 12.22 -7.48 23.24
N SER A 91 12.63 -7.32 21.98
CA SER A 91 13.79 -8.02 21.43
C SER A 91 15.08 -7.60 22.17
N PHE A 92 15.28 -6.31 22.45
CA PHE A 92 16.43 -5.83 23.21
C PHE A 92 16.44 -6.36 24.65
N GLY A 93 15.29 -6.32 25.34
CA GLY A 93 15.15 -6.86 26.70
C GLY A 93 15.46 -8.35 26.76
N SER A 94 14.97 -9.14 25.79
CA SER A 94 15.26 -10.57 25.69
C SER A 94 16.73 -10.87 25.42
N MET A 95 17.40 -10.04 24.61
CA MET A 95 18.83 -10.18 24.32
C MET A 95 19.64 -9.91 25.59
N MET A 96 19.30 -8.86 26.35
CA MET A 96 19.96 -8.58 27.63
C MET A 96 19.77 -9.72 28.63
N ILE A 97 18.56 -10.28 28.74
CA ILE A 97 18.28 -11.45 29.59
C ILE A 97 19.07 -12.68 29.13
N GLY A 98 19.11 -12.96 27.82
CA GLY A 98 19.88 -14.06 27.24
C GLY A 98 21.39 -13.91 27.47
N LEU A 99 21.92 -12.69 27.38
CA LEU A 99 23.33 -12.38 27.70
C LEU A 99 23.64 -12.55 29.19
N ILE A 100 22.73 -12.15 30.08
CA ILE A 100 22.88 -12.35 31.52
C ILE A 100 22.84 -13.85 31.86
N LEU A 101 21.86 -14.59 31.34
CA LEU A 101 21.72 -16.03 31.57
C LEU A 101 22.89 -16.84 31.00
N SER A 102 23.38 -16.49 29.81
CA SER A 102 24.54 -17.16 29.20
C SER A 102 25.83 -16.88 29.97
N SER A 103 26.03 -15.65 30.48
CA SER A 103 27.15 -15.33 31.36
C SER A 103 27.13 -16.13 32.66
N ILE A 104 25.95 -16.28 33.28
CA ILE A 104 25.78 -17.10 34.49
C ILE A 104 26.00 -18.59 34.18
N ALA A 105 25.49 -19.10 33.05
CA ALA A 105 25.65 -20.49 32.65
C ALA A 105 27.13 -20.84 32.34
N GLN A 106 27.86 -19.96 31.64
CA GLN A 106 29.30 -20.13 31.39
C GLN A 106 30.10 -20.17 32.69
N SER A 107 29.78 -19.32 33.66
CA SER A 107 30.47 -19.32 34.97
C SER A 107 30.29 -20.62 35.76
N LYS A 108 29.25 -21.42 35.42
CA LYS A 108 28.95 -22.73 36.04
C LYS A 108 29.28 -23.93 35.16
N GLY A 109 29.99 -23.75 34.05
CA GLY A 109 30.32 -24.83 33.11
C GLY A 109 29.13 -25.38 32.31
N GLY A 110 28.03 -24.64 32.25
CA GLY A 110 26.80 -25.04 31.56
C GLY A 110 26.82 -24.81 30.05
N ASN A 111 26.05 -25.61 29.32
CA ASN A 111 25.96 -25.57 27.85
C ASN A 111 25.19 -24.31 27.37
N VAL A 112 25.90 -23.40 26.70
CA VAL A 112 25.42 -22.04 26.36
C VAL A 112 24.48 -22.02 25.14
N GLY A 113 24.48 -23.08 24.32
CA GLY A 113 23.78 -23.11 23.02
C GLY A 113 22.26 -22.90 23.09
N ALA A 114 21.59 -23.41 24.13
CA ALA A 114 20.14 -23.24 24.28
C ALA A 114 19.72 -21.80 24.68
N SER A 115 20.60 -21.07 25.37
CA SER A 115 20.33 -19.70 25.85
C SER A 115 20.41 -18.64 24.74
N LEU A 116 20.99 -18.98 23.59
CA LEU A 116 21.20 -18.07 22.45
C LEU A 116 20.15 -18.20 21.33
N MET A 117 19.36 -19.28 21.30
CA MET A 117 18.33 -19.47 20.27
C MET A 117 17.19 -18.44 20.37
N LEU A 118 16.74 -18.11 21.59
CA LEU A 118 15.65 -17.16 21.80
C LEU A 118 16.03 -15.72 21.39
N PRO A 119 17.23 -15.19 21.76
CA PRO A 119 17.71 -13.90 21.25
C PRO A 119 17.85 -13.85 19.72
N MET A 120 18.37 -14.92 19.09
CA MET A 120 18.52 -14.96 17.63
C MET A 120 17.18 -14.95 16.90
N ALA A 121 16.20 -15.72 17.37
CA ALA A 121 14.86 -15.75 16.77
C ALA A 121 14.17 -14.37 16.85
N LEU A 122 14.30 -13.68 17.99
CA LEU A 122 13.72 -12.34 18.18
C LEU A 122 14.44 -11.25 17.39
N MET A 123 15.75 -11.40 17.12
CA MET A 123 16.48 -10.52 16.20
C MET A 123 15.96 -10.66 14.76
N CYS A 124 15.73 -11.89 14.28
CA CYS A 124 15.17 -12.13 12.95
C CYS A 124 13.77 -11.51 12.80
N ILE A 125 12.92 -11.66 13.82
CA ILE A 125 11.60 -11.02 13.85
C ILE A 125 11.73 -9.49 13.81
N PHE A 126 12.68 -8.92 14.55
CA PHE A 126 12.92 -7.47 14.54
C PHE A 126 13.41 -6.95 13.18
N LEU A 127 14.29 -7.67 12.49
CA LEU A 127 14.75 -7.30 11.14
C LEU A 127 13.60 -7.29 10.13
N ILE A 128 12.70 -8.29 10.18
CA ILE A 128 11.52 -8.34 9.32
C ILE A 128 10.63 -7.12 9.61
N LEU A 129 10.35 -6.86 10.88
CA LEU A 129 9.58 -5.70 11.31
C LEU A 129 10.22 -4.38 10.82
N ALA A 130 11.54 -4.22 10.93
CA ALA A 130 12.25 -3.02 10.47
C ALA A 130 12.08 -2.78 8.96
N VAL A 131 12.19 -3.83 8.13
CA VAL A 131 11.96 -3.74 6.67
C VAL A 131 10.53 -3.31 6.35
N PHE A 132 9.54 -3.90 7.02
CA PHE A 132 8.14 -3.46 6.91
C PHE A 132 7.97 -1.99 7.30
N GLY A 133 8.67 -1.54 8.34
CA GLY A 133 8.67 -0.14 8.78
C GLY A 133 9.16 0.85 7.73
N ILE A 134 10.26 0.52 7.03
CA ILE A 134 10.83 1.35 5.98
C ILE A 134 9.86 1.44 4.78
N ALA A 135 9.23 0.33 4.40
CA ALA A 135 8.26 0.30 3.31
C ALA A 135 7.08 1.26 3.57
N ILE A 136 6.50 1.21 4.79
CA ILE A 136 5.40 2.10 5.21
C ILE A 136 5.85 3.58 5.22
N PHE A 137 7.10 3.85 5.63
CA PHE A 137 7.63 5.22 5.64
C PHE A 137 7.72 5.80 4.22
N SER A 138 8.16 5.00 3.24
CA SER A 138 8.32 5.44 1.85
C SER A 138 6.98 5.81 1.18
N GLU A 139 5.91 5.04 1.43
CA GLU A 139 4.57 5.31 0.88
C GLU A 139 3.98 6.64 1.40
N MET A 140 4.30 7.04 2.62
CA MET A 140 3.81 8.30 3.17
C MET A 140 4.40 9.55 2.50
N ASN A 141 5.67 9.48 2.09
CA ASN A 141 6.28 10.57 1.31
C ASN A 141 5.63 10.70 -0.07
N ALA A 142 5.10 9.60 -0.61
CA ALA A 142 4.34 9.63 -1.85
C ALA A 142 2.96 10.26 -1.68
N LEU A 143 2.38 10.28 -0.48
CA LEU A 143 1.02 10.75 -0.17
C LEU A 143 0.91 12.18 0.37
N GLN A 144 2.01 12.94 0.43
CA GLN A 144 1.96 14.33 0.91
C GLN A 144 0.93 15.19 0.12
N PRO A 145 0.04 15.93 0.81
CA PRO A 145 -1.05 16.66 0.17
C PRO A 145 -0.59 17.95 -0.55
N LYS A 146 0.57 18.50 -0.18
CA LYS A 146 1.16 19.69 -0.83
C LYS A 146 1.98 19.37 -2.08
N ARG A 147 2.24 18.09 -2.34
CA ARG A 147 3.10 17.67 -3.45
C ARG A 147 2.30 17.73 -4.76
N VAL A 148 2.82 18.48 -5.73
CA VAL A 148 2.31 18.43 -7.10
C VAL A 148 2.54 17.02 -7.62
N ARG A 149 1.47 16.35 -8.06
CA ARG A 149 1.53 15.01 -8.66
C ARG A 149 1.19 15.08 -10.13
N SER A 150 1.85 14.21 -10.90
CA SER A 150 1.44 13.98 -12.28
C SER A 150 0.06 13.31 -12.32
N LYS A 151 -0.63 13.44 -13.47
CA LYS A 151 -1.92 12.78 -13.71
C LYS A 151 -1.84 11.27 -13.51
N GLU A 152 -0.73 10.65 -13.90
CA GLU A 152 -0.47 9.21 -13.74
C GLU A 152 -0.36 8.78 -12.27
N GLN A 153 0.37 9.56 -11.46
CA GLN A 153 0.50 9.29 -10.03
C GLN A 153 -0.84 9.46 -9.29
N LEU A 154 -1.62 10.47 -9.68
CA LEU A 154 -2.98 10.67 -9.16
C LEU A 154 -3.91 9.51 -9.54
N TYR A 155 -3.85 9.06 -10.79
CA TYR A 155 -4.60 7.89 -11.26
C TYR A 155 -4.23 6.63 -10.46
N ALA A 156 -2.94 6.32 -10.30
CA ALA A 156 -2.52 5.12 -9.57
C ALA A 156 -2.98 5.12 -8.10
N LEU A 157 -2.98 6.30 -7.45
CA LEU A 157 -3.51 6.45 -6.10
C LEU A 157 -5.04 6.30 -6.07
N PHE A 158 -5.73 6.89 -7.03
CA PHE A 158 -7.18 6.80 -7.17
C PHE A 158 -7.62 5.35 -7.44
N GLU A 159 -6.97 4.64 -8.36
CA GLU A 159 -7.27 3.25 -8.70
C GLU A 159 -7.17 2.33 -7.47
N LYS A 160 -6.07 2.45 -6.70
CA LYS A 160 -5.88 1.69 -5.45
C LYS A 160 -7.00 1.97 -4.43
N CYS A 161 -7.51 3.19 -4.42
CA CYS A 161 -8.53 3.62 -3.48
C CYS A 161 -9.93 3.22 -3.92
N ILE A 162 -10.32 3.48 -5.18
CA ILE A 162 -11.65 3.15 -5.69
C ILE A 162 -11.89 1.64 -5.75
N LYS A 163 -10.87 0.82 -6.05
CA LYS A 163 -10.97 -0.64 -5.94
C LYS A 163 -11.31 -1.11 -4.52
N LYS A 164 -10.88 -0.37 -3.49
CA LYS A 164 -11.13 -0.70 -2.07
C LYS A 164 -12.45 -0.14 -1.55
N GLU A 165 -12.92 0.98 -2.08
CA GLU A 165 -14.14 1.66 -1.62
C GLU A 165 -15.37 1.26 -2.45
N VAL A 166 -15.20 1.05 -3.75
CA VAL A 166 -16.25 0.65 -4.70
C VAL A 166 -15.75 -0.52 -5.56
N PRO A 167 -15.65 -1.74 -4.96
CA PRO A 167 -15.28 -2.92 -5.72
C PRO A 167 -16.37 -3.22 -6.76
N GLN A 168 -16.00 -3.22 -8.04
CA GLN A 168 -16.89 -3.60 -9.14
C GLN A 168 -16.40 -4.93 -9.72
N SER A 169 -17.22 -5.97 -9.64
CA SER A 169 -16.90 -7.29 -10.21
C SER A 169 -16.94 -7.24 -11.74
N GLY A 170 -15.92 -7.79 -12.39
CA GLY A 170 -15.86 -7.88 -13.86
C GLY A 170 -15.59 -6.55 -14.57
N ILE A 171 -15.25 -5.49 -13.83
CA ILE A 171 -14.90 -4.18 -14.39
C ILE A 171 -13.42 -3.89 -14.10
N VAL A 172 -12.70 -3.49 -15.14
CA VAL A 172 -11.31 -3.04 -15.07
C VAL A 172 -11.28 -1.52 -15.15
N TYR A 173 -10.57 -0.92 -14.21
CA TYR A 173 -10.26 0.51 -14.24
C TYR A 173 -9.06 0.70 -15.17
N LEU A 174 -9.28 1.47 -16.24
CA LEU A 174 -8.27 1.82 -17.22
C LEU A 174 -7.87 3.29 -17.04
N SER A 175 -6.60 3.56 -17.27
CA SER A 175 -6.09 4.92 -17.26
C SER A 175 -6.36 5.64 -18.58
N PRO A 176 -6.35 6.98 -18.60
CA PRO A 176 -6.60 7.75 -19.83
C PRO A 176 -5.65 7.42 -20.98
N TRP A 177 -4.36 7.20 -20.69
CA TRP A 177 -3.39 6.85 -21.73
C TRP A 177 -3.63 5.45 -22.30
N LEU A 178 -4.04 4.49 -21.44
CA LEU A 178 -4.32 3.12 -21.86
C LEU A 178 -5.61 3.07 -22.68
N ALA A 179 -6.64 3.80 -22.25
CA ALA A 179 -7.88 3.98 -23.02
C ALA A 179 -7.62 4.66 -24.38
N ALA A 180 -6.74 5.66 -24.44
CA ALA A 180 -6.37 6.31 -25.70
C ALA A 180 -5.63 5.36 -26.67
N GLN A 181 -4.83 4.41 -26.17
CA GLN A 181 -4.21 3.38 -27.01
C GLN A 181 -5.22 2.37 -27.54
N LEU A 182 -6.24 2.03 -26.74
CA LEU A 182 -7.30 1.12 -27.16
C LEU A 182 -8.23 1.74 -28.21
N LYS A 183 -8.52 3.04 -28.12
CA LYS A 183 -9.34 3.78 -29.10
C LYS A 183 -8.64 4.04 -30.44
N LYS A 184 -7.31 3.93 -30.50
CA LYS A 184 -6.51 4.16 -31.72
C LYS A 184 -6.33 2.90 -32.59
N LYS A 185 -6.84 1.75 -32.14
CA LYS A 185 -6.92 0.50 -32.90
C LYS A 185 -8.33 0.33 -33.47
#